data_AF-A0A6B3GE72-F1
#
_entry.id   AF-A0A6B3GE72-F1
#
_cell.length_a   1.000
_cell.length_b   1.000
_cell.length_c   1.000
_cell.angle_alpha   90.00
_cell.angle_beta   90.00
_cell.angle_gamma   90.00
#
_symmetry.space_group_name_H-M   'P 1'
#
loop_
_entity.id
_entity.type
_entity.pdbx_description
1 polymer ?
#
loop_
_entity_poly.entity_id
_entity_poly.type
_entity_poly.pdbx_seq_one_letter_code
_entity_poly.pdbx_strand_id
1 'polypeptide(L)' 'MQIRDLPYSDPGDPDVRSGPRFLFWLGRNQLGGQLKSLSWGLLHQLAIAGLPVTVGLAVQAVIDRSG' A
#
# COMPACT_ATOMS: atom_id res chain seq x y z
N MET A 1 9.21 6.45 -35.33
CA MET A 1 8.30 6.67 -34.17
C MET A 1 9.00 7.68 -33.27
N GLN A 2 8.53 8.94 -33.22
CA GLN A 2 9.08 9.99 -32.36
C GLN A 2 8.35 9.92 -31.02
N ILE A 3 8.94 9.24 -30.04
CA ILE A 3 8.45 9.28 -28.66
C ILE A 3 8.95 10.59 -28.08
N ARG A 4 8.01 11.48 -27.73
CA ARG A 4 8.32 12.72 -27.02
C ARG A 4 8.87 12.32 -25.66
N ASP A 5 10.01 12.88 -25.27
CA ASP A 5 10.60 12.61 -23.95
C ASP A 5 9.55 12.89 -22.88
N LEU A 6 9.18 11.82 -22.18
CA LEU A 6 8.28 11.91 -21.04
C LEU A 6 9.07 12.50 -19.88
N PRO A 7 8.46 13.34 -19.02
CA PRO A 7 9.12 13.94 -17.86
C PRO A 7 9.30 12.92 -16.73
N TYR A 8 9.72 11.70 -17.06
CA TYR A 8 9.93 10.60 -16.13
C TYR A 8 11.33 10.05 -16.34
N SER A 9 11.96 9.69 -15.22
CA SER A 9 13.24 9.00 -15.24
C SER A 9 13.13 7.69 -16.00
N ASP A 10 14.18 7.38 -16.74
CA ASP A 10 14.29 6.09 -17.42
C ASP A 10 14.16 4.93 -16.41
N PRO A 11 13.19 4.02 -16.60
CA PRO A 11 13.02 2.84 -15.73
C PRO A 11 14.14 1.78 -15.91
N GLY A 12 15.03 1.95 -16.89
CA GLY A 12 16.10 1.02 -17.21
C GLY A 12 15.65 -0.14 -18.10
N ASP A 13 16.56 -1.07 -18.37
CA ASP A 13 16.32 -2.15 -19.34
C ASP A 13 15.51 -3.32 -18.75
N PRO A 14 14.39 -3.71 -19.37
CA PRO A 14 13.61 -4.88 -18.96
C PRO A 14 14.26 -6.21 -19.36
N ASP A 15 14.16 -7.22 -18.49
CA ASP A 15 14.54 -8.61 -18.84
C ASP A 15 13.46 -9.27 -19.71
N VAL A 16 13.65 -9.23 -21.04
CA VAL A 16 12.73 -9.79 -22.04
C VAL A 16 13.02 -11.25 -22.41
N ARG A 17 13.94 -11.95 -21.70
CA ARG A 17 14.31 -13.33 -22.02
C ARG A 17 13.17 -14.32 -21.80
N SER A 18 12.21 -13.99 -20.93
CA SER A 18 10.95 -14.72 -20.76
C SER A 18 9.90 -13.87 -20.04
N GLY A 19 8.61 -14.18 -20.25
CA GLY A 19 7.49 -13.47 -19.61
C GLY A 19 7.60 -13.36 -18.08
N PRO A 20 7.91 -14.44 -17.33
CA PRO A 20 8.07 -14.35 -15.88
C PRO A 20 9.21 -13.42 -15.44
N ARG A 21 10.33 -13.37 -16.17
CA ARG A 21 11.45 -12.47 -15.85
C ARG A 21 11.07 -11.01 -16.09
N PHE A 22 10.34 -10.74 -17.17
CA PHE A 22 9.79 -9.42 -17.44
C PHE A 22 8.83 -8.96 -16.32
N LEU A 23 7.91 -9.82 -15.88
CA LEU A 23 6.98 -9.50 -14.80
C LEU A 23 7.69 -9.25 -13.47
N PHE A 24 8.74 -10.01 -13.18
CA PHE A 24 9.57 -9.78 -11.99
C PHE A 24 10.26 -8.40 -12.04
N TRP A 25 10.86 -8.04 -13.18
CA TRP A 25 11.45 -6.72 -13.38
C TRP A 25 10.39 -5.61 -13.22
N LEU A 26 9.23 -5.77 -13.84
CA LEU A 26 8.13 -4.80 -13.76
C LEU A 26 7.66 -4.61 -12.32
N GLY A 27 7.48 -5.72 -11.59
CA GLY A 27 7.08 -5.71 -10.18
C GLY A 27 8.10 -4.99 -9.30
N ARG A 28 9.41 -5.21 -9.50
CA ARG A 28 10.46 -4.52 -8.76
C ARG A 28 10.46 -3.01 -9.00
N ASN A 29 10.20 -2.57 -10.24
CA ASN A 29 10.15 -1.15 -10.58
C ASN A 29 8.92 -0.42 -10.00
N GLN A 30 7.94 -1.15 -9.45
CA GLN A 30 6.73 -0.58 -8.85
C GLN A 30 6.70 -0.68 -7.32
N LEU A 31 7.77 -1.15 -6.67
CA LEU A 31 7.80 -1.37 -5.21
C LEU A 31 7.42 -0.12 -4.41
N GLY A 32 7.88 1.07 -4.83
CA GLY A 32 7.51 2.31 -4.14
C GLY A 32 6.00 2.59 -4.17
N GLY A 33 5.33 2.30 -5.29
CA GLY A 33 3.87 2.39 -5.39
C GLY A 33 3.16 1.31 -4.57
N GLN A 34 3.65 0.07 -4.66
CA GLN A 34 3.09 -1.07 -3.90
C GLN A 34 3.17 -0.83 -2.39
N LEU A 35 4.29 -0.32 -1.88
CA LEU A 35 4.47 0.00 -0.47
C LEU A 35 3.52 1.11 -0.02
N LYS A 36 3.36 2.19 -0.81
CA LYS A 36 2.42 3.27 -0.49
C LYS A 36 0.97 2.75 -0.43
N SER A 37 0.56 1.97 -1.42
CA SER A 37 -0.78 1.37 -1.46
C SER A 37 -1.00 0.39 -0.29
N LEU A 38 0.01 -0.43 0.03
CA LEU A 38 -0.02 -1.34 1.17
C LEU A 38 -0.17 -0.58 2.49
N SER A 39 0.62 0.47 2.70
CA SER A 39 0.54 1.30 3.90
C SER A 39 -0.83 1.94 4.07
N TRP A 40 -1.40 2.46 2.97
CA TRP A 40 -2.74 3.06 3.03
C TRP A 40 -3.83 2.02 3.32
N GLY A 41 -3.77 0.87 2.65
CA GLY A 41 -4.68 -0.23 2.91
C GLY A 41 -4.58 -0.72 4.35
N LEU A 42 -3.36 -0.86 4.88
CA LEU A 42 -3.13 -1.27 6.26
C LEU A 42 -3.68 -0.25 7.26
N LEU A 43 -3.43 1.05 7.05
CA LEU A 43 -3.97 2.12 7.89
C LEU A 43 -5.50 2.06 7.94
N HIS A 44 -6.13 1.90 6.79
CA HIS A 44 -7.59 1.79 6.68
C HIS A 44 -8.13 0.56 7.43
N GLN A 45 -7.51 -0.61 7.24
CA GLN A 45 -7.93 -1.83 7.93
C GLN A 45 -7.74 -1.73 9.44
N LEU A 46 -6.63 -1.14 9.90
CA LEU A 46 -6.39 -0.89 11.32
C LEU A 46 -7.41 0.10 11.91
N ALA A 47 -7.78 1.14 11.17
CA ALA A 47 -8.82 2.08 11.59
C ALA A 47 -10.16 1.37 11.78
N ILE A 48 -10.58 0.52 10.82
CA ILE A 48 -11.81 -0.27 10.92
C ILE A 48 -11.74 -1.24 12.11
N ALA A 49 -10.62 -1.96 12.26
CA ALA A 49 -10.43 -2.91 13.37
C ALA A 49 -10.38 -2.21 14.74
N GLY A 50 -9.95 -0.95 14.80
CA GLY A 50 -9.90 -0.13 16.01
C GLY A 50 -11.27 0.32 16.51
N LEU A 51 -12.28 0.42 15.62
CA LEU A 51 -13.65 0.82 15.99
C LEU A 51 -14.24 -0.06 17.13
N PRO A 52 -14.34 -1.40 17.01
CA PRO A 52 -14.90 -2.21 18.08
C PRO A 52 -14.07 -2.17 19.37
N VAL A 53 -12.75 -2.01 19.28
CA VAL A 53 -11.86 -1.91 20.46
C VAL A 53 -12.18 -0.62 21.23
N THR A 54 -12.21 0.51 20.54
CA THR A 54 -12.52 1.81 21.17
C THR A 54 -13.93 1.84 21.74
N VAL A 55 -14.91 1.25 21.04
CA VAL A 55 -16.28 1.10 21.56
C VAL A 55 -16.29 0.23 22.82
N GLY A 56 -15.60 -0.90 22.83
CA GLY A 56 -15.49 -1.77 24.00
C GLY A 56 -14.92 -1.05 25.22
N LEU A 57 -13.83 -0.29 25.03
CA LEU A 57 -13.23 0.52 26.08
C LEU A 57 -14.19 1.60 26.60
N ALA A 58 -14.92 2.27 25.71
CA ALA A 58 -15.89 3.29 26.08
C ALA A 58 -17.05 2.69 26.90
N VAL A 59 -17.57 1.53 26.48
CA VAL A 59 -18.62 0.81 27.23
C VAL A 59 -18.12 0.40 28.61
N GLN A 60 -16.90 -0.13 28.70
CA GLN A 60 -16.30 -0.51 29.98
C GLN A 60 -16.17 0.70 30.93
N ALA A 61 -15.70 1.84 30.44
CA ALA A 61 -15.58 3.06 31.23
C ALA A 61 -16.94 3.55 31.80
N VAL A 62 -18.03 3.39 31.04
CA VAL A 62 -19.39 3.72 31.52
C VAL A 62 -19.84 2.77 32.61
N ILE A 63 -19.60 1.46 32.47
CA ILE A 63 -19.94 0.45 33.48
C ILE A 63 -19.19 0.74 34.78
N ASP A 64 -17.91 1.07 34.68
CA ASP A 64 -17.04 1.33 35.81
C ASP A 64 -17.29 2.70 36.47
N ARG A 65 -18.15 3.54 35.88
CA ARG A 65 -18.39 4.95 36.29
C ARG A 65 -17.10 5.77 36.34
N SER A 66 -16.19 5.52 35.40
CA SER A 66 -14.85 6.11 35.32
C SER A 66 -14.80 7.47 34.61
N GLY A 67 -15.96 8.09 34.39
CA GLY A 67 -16.13 9.35 33.64
C GLY A 67 -16.16 10.59 34.53
#